data_AF-A0A7C7E7C1-F1
#
_entry.id   AF-A0A7C7E7C1-F1
#
_cell.length_a   1.000
_cell.length_b   1.000
_cell.length_c   1.000
_cell.angle_alpha   90.00
_cell.angle_beta   90.00
_cell.angle_gamma   90.00
#
_symmetry.space_group_name_H-M   'P 1'
#
loop_
_entity.id
_entity.type
_entity.pdbx_description
1 polymer ?
#
loop_
_entity_poly.entity_id
_entity_poly.type
_entity_poly.pdbx_seq_one_letter_code
_entity_poly.pdbx_strand_id
1 'polypeptide(L)'
;MSDTGLSKIKCHLTDKYGNILNPCMPNAIKYVNMTPVSNFNQKKVQLPSGKILDMNKFIVLIQGYISFFEEKKRISRPFLFRTYRTFYLYAPEGTKVCFRTYDFKCCVDDTCSKNNSLNNKIQIMLDTVVHSEGQVDLVVPVIDMSSENEGNYEIRKECIRVTKIFHQRILKNLINITYRVKVIKAEVYQYNALSDGVKKVYTNEDELIKYGNRGILDPKKVSYCSLYINGVLQPRVNYDIKKGQLTLKTEDVPLKNAPITINFVTFKDKNGTILPAEVYLYNTISNGMKKEFTDEDELSCYGNKGILDPEQVSFINLYVNGVLQPVINYKVEKGLLILLTSDVPPKGAPITLEFITLRDFNGRILKARSYTYNAFANEKNTYTNEDEIKIYGDKGILNPKKASYHNLFINAALQPPRNYTVYQGLLTLNTEDLPLKKSPVSLQFITVSSPRFC
;
A
#
# COMPACT_ATOMS: atom_id res chain seq x y z
N MET A 1 -2.29 11.67 18.07
CA MET A 1 -2.92 10.33 18.06
C MET A 1 -4.19 10.42 17.23
N SER A 2 -4.13 9.95 15.98
CA SER A 2 -5.29 9.52 15.19
C SER A 2 -4.73 8.90 13.92
N ASP A 3 -4.55 7.59 14.00
CA ASP A 3 -4.34 6.68 12.88
C ASP A 3 -5.67 6.62 12.12
N THR A 4 -5.84 7.46 11.11
CA THR A 4 -7.11 7.56 10.39
C THR A 4 -6.87 7.70 8.90
N GLY A 5 -7.16 6.61 8.18
CA GLY A 5 -7.52 6.72 6.76
C GLY A 5 -6.87 5.73 5.81
N LEU A 6 -5.97 4.82 6.25
CA LEU A 6 -5.58 3.68 5.40
C LEU A 6 -6.86 3.03 4.87
N SER A 7 -7.06 3.05 3.55
CA SER A 7 -8.06 2.22 2.90
C SER A 7 -7.85 0.80 3.43
N LYS A 8 -8.70 0.38 4.39
CA LYS A 8 -8.45 -0.84 5.14
C LYS A 8 -8.57 -1.98 4.15
N ILE A 9 -7.44 -2.47 3.66
CA ILE A 9 -7.38 -3.67 2.84
C ILE A 9 -8.01 -4.77 3.69
N LYS A 10 -9.23 -5.17 3.32
CA LYS A 10 -9.95 -6.24 4.00
C LYS A 10 -9.53 -7.54 3.37
N CYS A 11 -9.11 -8.48 4.21
CA CYS A 11 -8.89 -9.83 3.78
C CYS A 11 -10.16 -10.66 4.03
N HIS A 12 -10.68 -11.29 2.98
CA HIS A 12 -11.87 -12.13 3.06
C HIS A 12 -11.56 -13.56 2.61
N LEU A 13 -12.25 -14.52 3.21
CA LEU A 13 -12.33 -15.89 2.69
C LEU A 13 -13.05 -15.86 1.34
N THR A 14 -12.48 -16.52 0.34
CA THR A 14 -13.06 -16.63 -1.00
C THR A 14 -13.02 -18.04 -1.54
N ASP A 15 -13.75 -18.28 -2.64
CA ASP A 15 -13.52 -19.46 -3.48
C ASP A 15 -12.27 -19.29 -4.36
N LYS A 16 -11.98 -20.29 -5.20
CA LYS A 16 -10.86 -20.27 -6.16
C LYS A 16 -11.02 -19.21 -7.27
N TYR A 17 -12.20 -18.64 -7.45
CA TYR A 17 -12.51 -17.59 -8.41
C TYR A 17 -12.55 -16.20 -7.78
N GLY A 18 -12.46 -16.11 -6.45
CA GLY A 18 -12.42 -14.90 -5.63
C GLY A 18 -13.77 -14.34 -5.20
N ASN A 19 -14.82 -15.14 -5.25
CA ASN A 19 -16.11 -14.79 -4.67
C ASN A 19 -16.03 -14.93 -3.15
N ILE A 20 -16.52 -13.92 -2.41
CA ILE A 20 -16.52 -13.93 -0.94
C ILE A 20 -17.40 -15.08 -0.43
N LEU A 21 -16.86 -15.87 0.49
CA LEU A 21 -17.57 -16.97 1.13
C LEU A 21 -17.89 -16.63 2.58
N ASN A 22 -19.06 -17.08 3.05
CA ASN A 22 -19.35 -17.12 4.47
C ASN A 22 -18.58 -18.31 5.09
N PRO A 23 -17.66 -18.06 6.06
CA PRO A 23 -16.86 -19.12 6.68
C PRO A 23 -17.70 -20.24 7.33
N CYS A 24 -18.92 -19.93 7.79
CA CYS A 24 -19.80 -20.87 8.47
C CYS A 24 -20.58 -21.79 7.51
N MET A 25 -20.53 -21.51 6.21
CA MET A 25 -21.22 -22.34 5.21
C MET A 25 -20.43 -23.62 4.91
N PRO A 26 -21.12 -24.75 4.64
CA PRO A 26 -20.45 -25.98 4.22
C PRO A 26 -19.52 -25.73 3.03
N ASN A 27 -18.37 -26.41 3.01
CA ASN A 27 -17.35 -26.33 1.95
C ASN A 27 -16.65 -24.96 1.79
N ALA A 28 -16.90 -23.97 2.64
CA ALA A 28 -16.16 -22.71 2.62
C ALA A 28 -14.67 -22.90 2.93
N ILE A 29 -14.37 -23.86 3.82
CA ILE A 29 -13.03 -24.33 4.13
C ILE A 29 -13.00 -25.84 3.96
N LYS A 30 -11.97 -26.34 3.30
CA LYS A 30 -11.81 -27.77 3.02
C LYS A 30 -10.96 -28.42 4.09
N TYR A 31 -11.53 -29.44 4.74
CA TYR A 31 -10.87 -30.31 5.71
C TYR A 31 -10.66 -31.68 5.08
N VAL A 32 -9.41 -32.16 5.03
CA VAL A 32 -9.08 -33.50 4.49
C VAL A 32 -8.39 -34.30 5.59
N ASN A 33 -8.99 -35.41 5.99
CA ASN A 33 -8.36 -36.35 6.90
C ASN A 33 -7.23 -37.09 6.17
N MET A 34 -6.01 -37.00 6.68
CA MET A 34 -4.81 -37.65 6.15
C MET A 34 -4.19 -38.61 7.17
N THR A 35 -4.97 -39.04 8.16
CA THR A 35 -4.50 -40.01 9.15
C THR A 35 -4.13 -41.32 8.43
N PRO A 36 -2.88 -41.78 8.50
CA PRO A 36 -2.48 -43.02 7.85
C PRO A 36 -3.22 -44.22 8.45
N VAL A 37 -3.71 -45.12 7.61
CA VAL A 37 -4.48 -46.32 8.02
C VAL A 37 -3.70 -47.19 9.02
N SER A 38 -2.36 -47.16 8.98
CA SER A 38 -1.46 -47.95 9.83
C SER A 38 -1.10 -47.31 11.19
N ASN A 39 -1.45 -46.05 11.45
CA ASN A 39 -0.97 -45.28 12.62
C ASN A 39 -2.11 -44.83 13.55
N PHE A 40 -2.98 -45.76 13.96
CA PHE A 40 -3.93 -45.54 15.07
C PHE A 40 -3.21 -45.56 16.42
N ASN A 41 -2.35 -44.56 16.67
CA ASN A 41 -1.80 -44.36 18.01
C ASN A 41 -2.95 -43.90 18.93
N GLN A 42 -3.49 -44.83 19.70
CA GLN A 42 -4.52 -44.58 20.69
C GLN A 42 -3.88 -44.00 21.96
N LYS A 43 -4.49 -42.94 22.50
CA LYS A 43 -4.13 -42.38 23.80
C LYS A 43 -5.28 -42.60 24.77
N LYS A 44 -5.02 -43.27 25.89
CA LYS A 44 -5.97 -43.41 27.00
C LYS A 44 -6.09 -42.08 27.73
N VAL A 45 -7.32 -41.57 27.86
CA VAL A 45 -7.63 -40.34 28.61
C VAL A 45 -8.73 -40.65 29.62
N GLN A 46 -8.51 -40.29 30.88
CA GLN A 46 -9.49 -40.42 31.95
C GLN A 46 -10.35 -39.16 32.01
N LEU A 47 -11.67 -39.32 31.89
CA LEU A 47 -12.63 -38.23 32.06
C LEU A 47 -12.80 -37.85 33.54
N PRO A 48 -13.30 -36.64 33.85
CA PRO A 48 -13.66 -36.25 35.23
C PRO A 48 -14.66 -37.21 35.90
N SER A 49 -15.43 -37.95 35.11
CA SER A 49 -16.36 -39.00 35.56
C SER A 49 -15.69 -40.34 35.90
N GLY A 50 -14.35 -40.43 35.86
CA GLY A 50 -13.57 -41.64 36.10
C GLY A 50 -13.48 -42.61 34.92
N LYS A 51 -14.26 -42.40 33.84
CA LYS A 51 -14.29 -43.27 32.65
C LYS A 51 -13.04 -43.07 31.78
N ILE A 52 -12.40 -44.17 31.39
CA ILE A 52 -11.24 -44.16 30.47
C ILE A 52 -11.76 -44.25 29.03
N LEU A 53 -11.28 -43.36 28.16
CA LEU A 53 -11.58 -43.34 26.73
C LEU A 53 -10.30 -43.52 25.91
N ASP A 54 -10.37 -44.38 24.89
CA ASP A 54 -9.31 -44.53 23.89
C ASP A 54 -9.49 -43.46 22.81
N MET A 55 -8.64 -42.43 22.82
CA MET A 55 -8.70 -41.36 21.83
C MET A 55 -7.85 -41.68 20.61
N ASN A 56 -8.42 -41.52 19.42
CA ASN A 56 -7.72 -41.68 18.15
C ASN A 56 -6.99 -40.38 17.77
N LYS A 57 -5.77 -40.51 17.23
CA LYS A 57 -5.00 -39.39 16.66
C LYS A 57 -5.49 -39.10 15.24
N PHE A 58 -5.80 -37.84 14.95
CA PHE A 58 -6.19 -37.37 13.62
C PHE A 58 -5.18 -36.36 13.09
N ILE A 59 -4.79 -36.49 11.81
CA ILE A 59 -3.99 -35.51 11.07
C ILE A 59 -4.87 -34.96 9.95
N VAL A 60 -5.13 -33.66 9.94
CA VAL A 60 -6.06 -33.01 9.01
C VAL A 60 -5.37 -31.87 8.26
N LEU A 61 -5.52 -31.87 6.93
CA LEU A 61 -5.20 -30.73 6.08
C LEU A 61 -6.38 -29.76 6.08
N ILE A 62 -6.10 -28.51 6.44
CA ILE A 62 -7.05 -27.41 6.35
C ILE A 62 -6.59 -26.51 5.21
N GLN A 63 -7.48 -26.25 4.24
CA GLN A 63 -7.17 -25.37 3.11
C GLN A 63 -8.37 -24.54 2.66
N GLY A 64 -8.10 -23.36 2.15
CA GLY A 64 -9.09 -22.44 1.60
C GLY A 64 -8.41 -21.34 0.79
N TYR A 65 -9.20 -20.43 0.22
CA TYR A 65 -8.66 -19.29 -0.50
C TYR A 65 -8.99 -18.00 0.25
N ILE A 66 -8.08 -17.03 0.21
CA ILE A 66 -8.36 -15.66 0.64
C ILE A 66 -8.15 -14.71 -0.52
N SER A 67 -8.88 -13.60 -0.54
CA SER A 67 -8.57 -12.48 -1.42
C SER A 67 -8.62 -11.17 -0.65
N PHE A 68 -7.85 -10.20 -1.11
CA PHE A 68 -7.86 -8.86 -0.59
C PHE A 68 -8.89 -8.02 -1.33
N PHE A 69 -9.58 -7.18 -0.57
CA PHE A 69 -10.60 -6.27 -1.05
C PHE A 69 -10.29 -4.89 -0.52
N GLU A 70 -10.46 -3.91 -1.39
CA GLU A 70 -10.52 -2.51 -1.01
C GLU A 70 -11.98 -2.09 -1.21
N GLU A 71 -12.60 -1.62 -0.14
CA GLU A 71 -14.04 -1.40 -0.04
C GLU A 71 -14.86 -2.67 -0.35
N LYS A 72 -15.23 -2.88 -1.62
CA LYS A 72 -15.96 -4.05 -2.14
C LYS A 72 -15.32 -4.64 -3.41
N LYS A 73 -14.28 -4.02 -3.95
CA LYS A 73 -13.62 -4.49 -5.18
C LYS A 73 -12.45 -5.41 -4.81
N ARG A 74 -12.41 -6.59 -5.41
CA ARG A 74 -11.30 -7.52 -5.23
C ARG A 74 -10.01 -6.93 -5.81
N ILE A 75 -8.97 -6.82 -4.99
CA ILE A 75 -7.65 -6.29 -5.35
C ILE A 75 -6.58 -7.36 -5.56
N SER A 76 -6.82 -8.61 -5.16
CA SER A 76 -5.88 -9.71 -5.38
C SER A 76 -6.50 -10.89 -6.13
N ARG A 77 -5.64 -11.68 -6.77
CA ARG A 77 -6.00 -13.05 -7.13
C ARG A 77 -6.27 -13.87 -5.85
N PRO A 78 -7.12 -14.91 -5.89
CA PRO A 78 -7.35 -15.80 -4.75
C PRO A 78 -6.05 -16.51 -4.36
N PHE A 79 -5.69 -16.41 -3.09
CA PHE A 79 -4.50 -17.00 -2.51
C PHE A 79 -4.87 -18.26 -1.73
N LEU A 80 -4.29 -19.39 -2.10
CA LEU A 80 -4.50 -20.67 -1.42
C LEU A 80 -3.67 -20.72 -0.14
N PHE A 81 -4.32 -20.89 1.00
CA PHE A 81 -3.65 -21.23 2.25
C PHE A 81 -3.80 -22.71 2.58
N ARG A 82 -2.78 -23.29 3.23
CA ARG A 82 -2.77 -24.69 3.69
C ARG A 82 -2.11 -24.77 5.07
N THR A 83 -2.73 -25.49 5.99
CA THR A 83 -2.12 -25.83 7.28
C THR A 83 -2.48 -27.25 7.69
N TYR A 84 -1.60 -27.86 8.49
CA TYR A 84 -1.81 -29.18 9.06
C TYR A 84 -2.13 -29.06 10.55
N ARG A 85 -3.08 -29.87 11.03
CA ARG A 85 -3.34 -30.01 12.45
C ARG A 85 -3.44 -31.45 12.87
N THR A 86 -2.86 -31.69 14.04
CA THR A 86 -2.92 -32.96 14.73
C THR A 86 -3.72 -32.79 16.01
N PHE A 87 -4.73 -33.62 16.22
CA PHE A 87 -5.52 -33.61 17.45
C PHE A 87 -5.96 -35.02 17.81
N TYR A 88 -6.48 -35.17 19.03
CA TYR A 88 -7.04 -36.42 19.52
C TYR A 88 -8.55 -36.23 19.68
N LEU A 89 -9.33 -37.22 19.21
CA LEU A 89 -10.78 -37.26 19.32
C LEU A 89 -11.23 -38.70 19.63
N TYR A 90 -12.17 -38.87 20.55
CA TYR A 90 -12.81 -40.17 20.75
C TYR A 90 -13.79 -40.41 19.59
N ALA A 91 -13.49 -41.39 18.74
CA ALA A 91 -14.27 -41.68 17.55
C ALA A 91 -14.40 -43.21 17.40
N PRO A 92 -15.46 -43.81 17.97
CA PRO A 92 -15.74 -45.24 17.82
C PRO A 92 -15.79 -45.69 16.35
N GLU A 93 -15.63 -46.99 16.12
CA GLU A 93 -15.76 -47.57 14.79
C GLU A 93 -17.14 -47.26 14.18
N GLY A 94 -17.17 -46.96 12.88
CA GLY A 94 -18.38 -46.54 12.18
C GLY A 94 -18.76 -45.06 12.36
N THR A 95 -18.02 -44.28 13.16
CA THR A 95 -18.27 -42.83 13.29
C THR A 95 -17.62 -42.02 12.18
N LYS A 96 -18.24 -40.90 11.83
CA LYS A 96 -17.72 -39.87 10.92
C LYS A 96 -17.16 -38.72 11.74
N VAL A 97 -16.05 -38.15 11.26
CA VAL A 97 -15.46 -36.94 11.85
C VAL A 97 -15.90 -35.73 11.03
N CYS A 98 -16.62 -34.83 11.68
CA CYS A 98 -17.21 -33.65 11.07
C CYS A 98 -16.52 -32.37 11.55
N PHE A 99 -16.38 -31.40 10.65
CA PHE A 99 -15.72 -30.12 10.89
C PHE A 99 -16.68 -28.99 10.58
N ARG A 100 -16.82 -28.03 11.50
CA ARG A 100 -17.61 -26.82 11.30
C ARG A 100 -16.83 -25.60 11.76
N THR A 101 -16.50 -24.73 10.80
CA THR A 101 -15.96 -23.41 11.08
C THR A 101 -17.07 -22.51 11.65
N TYR A 102 -16.76 -21.73 12.68
CA TYR A 102 -17.70 -20.75 13.23
C TYR A 102 -17.09 -19.35 13.41
N ASP A 103 -15.77 -19.23 13.43
CA ASP A 103 -15.08 -17.93 13.38
C ASP A 103 -13.91 -17.99 12.39
N PHE A 104 -13.77 -16.91 11.62
CA PHE A 104 -12.68 -16.68 10.70
C PHE A 104 -12.35 -15.20 10.70
N LYS A 105 -11.09 -14.88 10.96
CA LYS A 105 -10.56 -13.53 10.84
C LYS A 105 -9.32 -13.58 9.97
N CYS A 106 -9.22 -12.65 9.03
CA CYS A 106 -8.00 -12.47 8.26
C CYS A 106 -7.54 -11.02 8.39
N CYS A 107 -6.33 -10.85 8.91
CA CYS A 107 -5.71 -9.57 9.15
C CYS A 107 -4.51 -9.41 8.23
N VAL A 108 -4.37 -8.24 7.62
CA VAL A 108 -3.11 -7.82 6.97
C VAL A 108 -2.40 -6.95 7.98
N ASP A 109 -1.17 -7.33 8.33
CA ASP A 109 -0.37 -6.59 9.29
C ASP A 109 0.20 -5.34 8.59
N ASP A 110 -0.60 -4.27 8.53
CA ASP A 110 -0.18 -2.94 8.09
C ASP A 110 0.44 -2.12 9.24
N THR A 111 0.68 -2.73 10.40
CA THR A 111 1.41 -2.03 11.47
C THR A 111 2.87 -1.87 11.09
N CYS A 112 3.22 -0.63 10.76
CA CYS A 112 4.56 -0.07 10.61
C CYS A 112 5.63 -0.82 11.41
N SER A 113 6.28 -1.80 10.79
CA SER A 113 7.55 -2.30 11.29
C SER A 113 8.59 -1.24 10.97
N LYS A 114 9.11 -0.59 12.02
CA LYS A 114 10.32 0.26 11.99
C LYS A 114 11.58 -0.46 11.49
N ASN A 115 11.48 -1.74 11.10
CA ASN A 115 12.59 -2.52 10.58
C ASN A 115 12.31 -3.00 9.16
N ASN A 116 13.28 -2.70 8.29
CA ASN A 116 13.38 -3.00 6.87
C ASN A 116 13.23 -4.50 6.51
N SER A 117 12.05 -5.07 6.69
CA SER A 117 11.67 -6.36 6.15
C SER A 117 10.60 -6.13 5.08
N LEU A 118 10.92 -6.43 3.82
CA LEU A 118 10.01 -6.41 2.65
C LEU A 118 8.90 -7.49 2.70
N ASN A 119 8.73 -8.15 3.85
CA ASN A 119 7.81 -9.26 4.07
C ASN A 119 6.63 -8.78 4.92
N ASN A 120 5.55 -8.38 4.26
CA ASN A 120 4.29 -8.11 4.94
C ASN A 120 3.65 -9.45 5.35
N LYS A 121 2.97 -9.47 6.50
CA LYS A 121 2.37 -10.68 7.06
C LYS A 121 0.85 -10.62 6.94
N ILE A 122 0.25 -11.73 6.54
CA ILE A 122 -1.18 -11.96 6.61
C ILE A 122 -1.40 -13.01 7.69
N GLN A 123 -2.27 -12.69 8.64
CA GLN A 123 -2.62 -13.58 9.74
C GLN A 123 -4.05 -14.05 9.55
N ILE A 124 -4.22 -15.36 9.40
CA ILE A 124 -5.53 -16.00 9.35
C ILE A 124 -5.75 -16.70 10.68
N MET A 125 -6.82 -16.30 11.37
CA MET A 125 -7.36 -16.95 12.55
C MET A 125 -8.60 -17.74 12.15
N LEU A 126 -8.64 -19.01 12.54
CA LEU A 126 -9.73 -19.92 12.22
C LEU A 126 -10.07 -20.78 13.44
N ASP A 127 -11.30 -20.66 13.91
CA ASP A 127 -11.83 -21.52 14.97
C ASP A 127 -12.82 -22.52 14.37
N THR A 128 -12.58 -23.80 14.64
CA THR A 128 -13.33 -24.93 14.09
C THR A 128 -13.78 -25.84 15.21
N VAL A 129 -15.08 -26.17 15.24
CA VAL A 129 -15.59 -27.29 16.03
C VAL A 129 -15.34 -28.56 15.23
N VAL A 130 -14.64 -29.51 15.84
CA VAL A 130 -14.52 -30.88 15.35
C VAL A 130 -15.28 -31.81 16.26
N HIS A 131 -16.07 -32.71 15.70
CA HIS A 131 -16.80 -33.70 16.47
C HIS A 131 -16.90 -35.03 15.73
N SER A 132 -17.03 -36.10 16.51
CA SER A 132 -17.30 -37.45 16.02
C SER A 132 -18.78 -37.72 16.16
N GLU A 133 -19.41 -38.16 15.08
CA GLU A 133 -20.83 -38.48 15.04
C GLU A 133 -21.09 -39.86 14.42
N GLY A 134 -22.12 -40.53 14.91
CA GLY A 134 -22.56 -41.82 14.38
C GLY A 134 -24.03 -42.06 14.70
N GLN A 135 -24.65 -42.97 13.97
CA GLN A 135 -26.01 -43.40 14.26
C GLN A 135 -26.00 -44.36 15.45
N VAL A 136 -26.88 -44.09 16.42
CA VAL A 136 -27.12 -44.99 17.55
C VAL A 136 -28.62 -45.14 17.76
N ASP A 137 -29.00 -46.28 18.29
CA ASP A 137 -30.38 -46.55 18.68
C ASP A 137 -30.55 -46.10 20.14
N LEU A 138 -31.46 -45.14 20.36
CA LEU A 138 -31.79 -44.59 21.66
C LEU A 138 -33.18 -45.10 22.08
N VAL A 139 -33.25 -45.73 23.24
CA VAL A 139 -34.53 -46.17 23.81
C VAL A 139 -35.11 -45.03 24.64
N VAL A 140 -36.27 -44.52 24.22
CA VAL A 140 -36.98 -43.43 24.90
C VAL A 140 -38.33 -43.92 25.45
N PRO A 141 -38.77 -43.39 26.60
CA PRO A 141 -40.12 -43.63 27.08
C PRO A 141 -41.13 -42.82 26.24
N VAL A 142 -42.18 -43.47 25.76
CA VAL A 142 -43.30 -42.87 25.03
C VAL A 142 -44.58 -43.19 25.79
N ILE A 143 -45.41 -42.17 26.00
CA ILE A 143 -46.72 -42.31 26.65
C ILE A 143 -47.69 -42.83 25.60
N ASP A 144 -48.27 -44.00 25.84
CA ASP A 144 -49.35 -44.51 25.01
C ASP A 144 -50.66 -43.82 25.39
N MET A 145 -51.27 -43.10 24.44
CA MET A 145 -52.55 -42.41 24.65
C MET A 145 -53.76 -43.25 24.20
N SER A 146 -53.56 -44.53 23.87
CA SER A 146 -54.64 -45.38 23.37
C SER A 146 -55.57 -45.93 24.46
N SER A 147 -55.33 -45.64 25.75
CA SER A 147 -56.20 -46.08 26.84
C SER A 147 -57.24 -44.99 27.17
N GLU A 148 -58.53 -45.32 26.99
CA GLU A 148 -59.68 -44.46 27.35
C GLU A 148 -59.85 -44.25 28.87
N ASN A 149 -58.87 -44.66 29.69
CA ASN A 149 -58.92 -44.55 31.15
C ASN A 149 -58.10 -43.34 31.61
N GLU A 150 -58.81 -42.23 31.92
CA GLU A 150 -58.22 -41.07 32.59
C GLU A 150 -57.57 -41.50 33.91
N GLY A 151 -56.23 -41.52 33.93
CA GLY A 151 -55.43 -41.67 35.16
C GLY A 151 -54.33 -42.72 35.14
N ASN A 152 -54.23 -43.57 34.10
CA ASN A 152 -53.18 -44.61 34.03
C ASN A 152 -52.48 -44.64 32.67
N TYR A 153 -51.41 -43.84 32.56
CA TYR A 153 -50.56 -43.79 31.37
C TYR A 153 -49.56 -44.95 31.37
N GLU A 154 -49.62 -45.82 30.36
CA GLU A 154 -48.61 -46.88 30.18
C GLU A 154 -47.37 -46.31 29.49
N ILE A 155 -46.20 -46.46 30.11
CA ILE A 155 -44.93 -46.01 29.55
C ILE A 155 -44.36 -47.12 28.69
N ARG A 156 -44.50 -46.99 27.36
CA ARG A 156 -43.88 -47.89 26.39
C ARG A 156 -42.45 -47.43 26.11
N LYS A 157 -41.54 -48.37 25.86
CA LYS A 157 -40.19 -48.07 25.37
C LYS A 157 -40.19 -48.14 23.84
N GLU A 158 -39.89 -47.04 23.19
CA GLU A 158 -39.67 -47.01 21.74
C GLU A 158 -38.20 -46.80 21.43
N CYS A 159 -37.75 -47.42 20.34
CA CYS A 159 -36.39 -47.31 19.86
C CYS A 159 -36.37 -46.30 18.72
N ILE A 160 -35.66 -45.19 18.91
CA ILE A 160 -35.46 -44.18 17.88
C ILE A 160 -34.00 -44.16 17.44
N ARG A 161 -33.78 -44.11 16.13
CA ARG A 161 -32.43 -43.97 15.58
C ARG A 161 -32.04 -42.49 15.56
N VAL A 162 -30.95 -42.16 16.26
CA VAL A 162 -30.49 -40.78 16.43
C VAL A 162 -29.02 -40.64 16.06
N THR A 163 -28.65 -39.45 15.60
CA THR A 163 -27.24 -39.06 15.45
C THR A 163 -26.68 -38.65 16.80
N LYS A 164 -25.75 -39.43 17.34
CA LYS A 164 -25.05 -39.10 18.60
C LYS A 164 -23.69 -38.47 18.31
N ILE A 165 -23.42 -37.35 18.96
CA ILE A 165 -22.09 -36.77 19.05
C ILE A 165 -21.35 -37.46 20.20
N PHE A 166 -20.26 -38.16 19.89
CA PHE A 166 -19.49 -38.92 20.88
C PHE A 166 -18.48 -38.04 21.62
N HIS A 167 -17.85 -37.11 20.90
CA HIS A 167 -16.90 -36.18 21.46
C HIS A 167 -16.81 -34.94 20.57
N GLN A 168 -16.62 -33.77 21.17
CA GLN A 168 -16.45 -32.50 20.47
C GLN A 168 -15.27 -31.73 21.03
N ARG A 169 -14.57 -31.00 20.17
CA ARG A 169 -13.45 -30.15 20.54
C ARG A 169 -13.38 -28.92 19.65
N ILE A 170 -12.85 -27.82 20.18
CA ILE A 170 -12.53 -26.62 19.42
C ILE A 170 -11.05 -26.65 19.02
N LEU A 171 -10.80 -26.42 17.74
CA LEU A 171 -9.47 -26.24 17.16
C LEU A 171 -9.29 -24.76 16.79
N LYS A 172 -8.32 -24.11 17.43
CA LYS A 172 -7.89 -22.75 17.09
C LYS A 172 -6.67 -22.80 16.18
N ASN A 173 -6.75 -22.12 15.04
CA ASN A 173 -5.71 -22.10 14.04
C ASN A 173 -5.22 -20.68 13.81
N LEU A 174 -3.90 -20.51 13.88
CA LEU A 174 -3.21 -19.31 13.45
C LEU A 174 -2.32 -19.67 12.26
N ILE A 175 -2.54 -19.02 11.11
CA ILE A 175 -1.78 -19.23 9.89
C ILE A 175 -1.14 -17.89 9.50
N ASN A 176 0.17 -17.87 9.39
CA ASN A 176 0.91 -16.68 8.97
C ASN A 176 1.41 -16.88 7.54
N ILE A 177 1.00 -16.02 6.62
CA ILE A 177 1.45 -15.99 5.23
C ILE A 177 2.33 -14.76 5.05
N THR A 178 3.49 -14.92 4.43
CA THR A 178 4.35 -13.81 4.03
C THR A 178 4.15 -13.52 2.55
N TYR A 179 4.01 -12.24 2.19
CA TYR A 179 3.98 -11.82 0.79
C TYR A 179 5.06 -10.78 0.51
N ARG A 180 5.54 -10.75 -0.75
CA ARG A 180 6.62 -9.85 -1.18
C ARG A 180 6.04 -8.68 -1.96
N VAL A 181 6.30 -7.47 -1.50
CA VAL A 181 6.00 -6.29 -2.29
C VAL A 181 7.15 -6.03 -3.25
N LYS A 182 6.89 -5.93 -4.55
CA LYS A 182 7.93 -5.61 -5.54
C LYS A 182 7.87 -4.12 -5.83
N VAL A 183 9.02 -3.46 -5.67
CA VAL A 183 9.20 -2.06 -6.05
C VAL A 183 9.20 -1.97 -7.58
N ILE A 184 8.40 -1.05 -8.12
CA ILE A 184 8.39 -0.73 -9.54
C ILE A 184 9.45 0.33 -9.78
N LYS A 185 10.47 0.02 -10.57
CA LYS A 185 11.50 1.00 -10.93
C LYS A 185 10.95 1.99 -11.95
N ALA A 186 11.37 3.25 -11.82
CA ALA A 186 11.10 4.27 -12.82
C ALA A 186 12.39 4.63 -13.55
N GLU A 187 12.25 4.90 -14.84
CA GLU A 187 13.25 5.60 -15.64
C GLU A 187 12.99 7.10 -15.49
N VAL A 188 14.01 7.86 -15.10
CA VAL A 188 13.94 9.32 -14.99
C VAL A 188 14.86 9.93 -16.04
N TYR A 189 14.34 10.90 -16.77
CA TYR A 189 15.12 11.69 -17.73
C TYR A 189 14.84 13.17 -17.50
N GLN A 190 15.88 14.00 -17.56
CA GLN A 190 15.74 15.43 -17.45
C GLN A 190 16.27 16.11 -18.71
N TYR A 191 15.39 16.86 -19.36
CA TYR A 191 15.79 17.84 -20.37
C TYR A 191 16.14 19.13 -19.64
N ASN A 192 17.28 19.73 -19.97
CA ASN A 192 17.74 20.98 -19.36
C ASN A 192 18.16 21.96 -20.45
N ALA A 193 17.67 23.19 -20.38
CA ALA A 193 18.03 24.30 -21.27
C ALA A 193 18.21 25.58 -20.46
N LEU A 194 18.80 26.61 -21.08
CA LEU A 194 18.84 27.96 -20.54
C LEU A 194 17.96 28.86 -21.40
N SER A 195 17.18 29.72 -20.75
CA SER A 195 16.46 30.78 -21.45
C SER A 195 17.43 31.80 -22.05
N ASP A 196 17.14 32.25 -23.26
CA ASP A 196 17.83 33.39 -23.88
C ASP A 196 17.21 34.75 -23.47
N GLY A 197 16.10 34.74 -22.73
CA GLY A 197 15.35 35.92 -22.34
C GLY A 197 14.39 36.44 -23.41
N VAL A 198 14.18 35.70 -24.51
CA VAL A 198 13.39 36.16 -25.67
C VAL A 198 12.43 35.09 -26.17
N LYS A 199 12.83 33.82 -26.26
CA LYS A 199 12.00 32.78 -26.88
C LYS A 199 11.04 32.10 -25.90
N LYS A 200 9.91 31.68 -26.46
CA LYS A 200 8.88 30.84 -25.79
C LYS A 200 8.90 29.39 -26.26
N VAL A 201 9.66 29.09 -27.30
CA VAL A 201 9.73 27.74 -27.89
C VAL A 201 11.12 27.19 -27.65
N TYR A 202 11.20 26.00 -27.08
CA TYR A 202 12.44 25.27 -26.83
C TYR A 202 12.40 23.95 -27.55
N THR A 203 13.51 23.58 -28.19
CA THR A 203 13.62 22.37 -29.03
C THR A 203 14.72 21.45 -28.53
N ASN A 204 14.95 20.33 -29.24
CA ASN A 204 16.08 19.45 -28.93
C ASN A 204 17.44 20.13 -29.10
N GLU A 205 17.57 21.15 -29.95
CA GLU A 205 18.82 21.88 -30.14
C GLU A 205 19.22 22.70 -28.91
N ASP A 206 18.25 23.05 -28.07
CA ASP A 206 18.45 23.85 -26.86
C ASP A 206 18.91 23.02 -25.65
N GLU A 207 18.95 21.69 -25.80
CA GLU A 207 19.36 20.80 -24.73
C GLU A 207 20.84 21.00 -24.36
N LEU A 208 21.09 21.21 -23.08
CA LEU A 208 22.43 21.18 -22.51
C LEU A 208 22.97 19.75 -22.52
N ILE A 209 23.69 19.40 -23.59
CA ILE A 209 24.15 18.03 -23.87
C ILE A 209 25.03 17.40 -22.77
N LYS A 210 25.61 18.22 -21.89
CA LYS A 210 26.36 17.76 -20.71
C LYS A 210 25.49 17.01 -19.71
N TYR A 211 24.18 17.29 -19.65
CA TYR A 211 23.24 16.69 -18.69
C TYR A 211 22.36 15.59 -19.28
N GLY A 212 22.08 15.63 -20.58
CA GLY A 212 21.23 14.68 -21.29
C GLY A 212 21.40 14.85 -22.80
N ASN A 213 20.90 13.91 -23.61
CA ASN A 213 21.06 13.96 -25.07
C ASN A 213 19.90 13.26 -25.82
N ARG A 214 18.72 13.16 -25.19
CA ARG A 214 17.54 12.49 -25.74
C ARG A 214 16.50 13.50 -26.22
N GLY A 215 16.75 14.80 -26.03
CA GLY A 215 15.82 15.86 -26.33
C GLY A 215 14.56 15.83 -25.48
N ILE A 216 13.57 16.61 -25.89
CA ILE A 216 12.25 16.66 -25.26
C ILE A 216 11.48 15.38 -25.64
N LEU A 217 11.22 14.53 -24.65
CA LEU A 217 10.54 13.25 -24.87
C LEU A 217 9.06 13.44 -25.24
N ASP A 218 8.49 12.43 -25.91
CA ASP A 218 7.05 12.40 -26.18
C ASP A 218 6.28 12.18 -24.85
N PRO A 219 5.42 13.12 -24.41
CA PRO A 219 4.66 12.97 -23.18
C PRO A 219 3.70 11.77 -23.20
N LYS A 220 3.35 11.23 -24.38
CA LYS A 220 2.55 10.00 -24.50
C LYS A 220 3.36 8.71 -24.27
N LYS A 221 4.70 8.82 -24.19
CA LYS A 221 5.63 7.69 -24.00
C LYS A 221 6.36 7.73 -22.65
N VAL A 222 5.79 8.46 -21.69
CA VAL A 222 6.25 8.50 -20.29
C VAL A 222 5.03 8.38 -19.38
N SER A 223 5.22 8.18 -18.08
CA SER A 223 4.08 8.17 -17.15
C SER A 223 3.59 9.59 -16.88
N TYR A 224 4.50 10.51 -16.59
CA TYR A 224 4.21 11.93 -16.46
C TYR A 224 5.48 12.78 -16.67
N CYS A 225 5.28 14.09 -16.80
CA CYS A 225 6.36 15.06 -16.83
C CYS A 225 5.97 16.36 -16.11
N SER A 226 6.95 17.00 -15.49
CA SER A 226 6.78 18.27 -14.78
C SER A 226 7.81 19.29 -15.30
N LEU A 227 7.36 20.51 -15.60
CA LEU A 227 8.21 21.63 -16.05
C LEU A 227 8.57 22.52 -14.88
N TYR A 228 9.85 22.80 -14.71
CA TYR A 228 10.39 23.77 -13.76
C TYR A 228 11.07 24.89 -14.53
N ILE A 229 10.76 26.13 -14.15
CA ILE A 229 11.45 27.31 -14.67
C ILE A 229 12.02 28.05 -13.45
N ASN A 230 13.34 28.23 -13.43
CA ASN A 230 14.06 28.82 -12.30
C ASN A 230 13.73 28.16 -10.94
N GLY A 231 13.61 26.84 -10.92
CA GLY A 231 13.26 26.06 -9.72
C GLY A 231 11.78 26.07 -9.33
N VAL A 232 10.93 26.85 -10.02
CA VAL A 232 9.48 26.90 -9.75
C VAL A 232 8.72 25.97 -10.69
N LEU A 233 7.94 25.06 -10.11
CA LEU A 233 7.04 24.16 -10.84
C LEU A 233 5.97 24.97 -11.59
N GLN A 234 5.84 24.74 -12.89
CA GLN A 234 4.93 25.49 -13.74
C GLN A 234 3.55 24.82 -13.87
N PRO A 235 2.44 25.58 -13.77
CA PRO A 235 1.09 25.10 -14.06
C PRO A 235 0.95 24.51 -15.47
N ARG A 236 0.18 23.42 -15.61
CA ARG A 236 0.05 22.71 -16.90
C ARG A 236 -0.53 23.58 -18.02
N VAL A 237 -1.39 24.53 -17.68
CA VAL A 237 -2.01 25.46 -18.66
C VAL A 237 -1.01 26.44 -19.27
N ASN A 238 0.13 26.68 -18.61
CA ASN A 238 1.13 27.65 -19.04
C ASN A 238 2.04 27.14 -20.16
N TYR A 239 1.93 25.87 -20.56
CA TYR A 239 2.80 25.31 -21.58
C TYR A 239 2.23 24.08 -22.30
N ASP A 240 2.73 23.82 -23.50
CA ASP A 240 2.55 22.56 -24.23
C ASP A 240 3.89 21.85 -24.39
N ILE A 241 3.86 20.52 -24.24
CA ILE A 241 4.98 19.64 -24.57
C ILE A 241 4.52 18.70 -25.66
N LYS A 242 5.32 18.60 -26.71
CA LYS A 242 5.24 17.57 -27.74
C LYS A 242 6.63 16.96 -27.88
N LYS A 243 6.73 15.80 -28.55
CA LYS A 243 8.03 15.23 -28.86
C LYS A 243 8.89 16.28 -29.57
N GLY A 244 10.04 16.60 -29.00
CA GLY A 244 11.01 17.55 -29.55
C GLY A 244 10.72 19.03 -29.31
N GLN A 245 9.64 19.40 -28.61
CA GLN A 245 9.24 20.80 -28.48
C GLN A 245 8.51 21.10 -27.17
N LEU A 246 8.94 22.17 -26.48
CA LEU A 246 8.23 22.85 -25.41
C LEU A 246 7.77 24.22 -25.94
N THR A 247 6.52 24.59 -25.70
CA THR A 247 5.97 25.91 -26.02
C THR A 247 5.37 26.54 -24.77
N LEU A 248 5.91 27.68 -24.35
CA LEU A 248 5.36 28.49 -23.26
C LEU A 248 4.20 29.34 -23.79
N LYS A 249 3.10 29.36 -23.05
CA LYS A 249 1.86 30.09 -23.37
C LYS A 249 1.69 31.37 -22.57
N THR A 250 2.58 31.62 -21.63
CA THR A 250 2.60 32.85 -20.82
C THR A 250 2.90 34.06 -21.69
N GLU A 251 2.44 35.24 -21.26
CA GLU A 251 2.81 36.51 -21.89
C GLU A 251 4.31 36.79 -21.68
N ASP A 252 4.79 36.58 -20.47
CA ASP A 252 6.19 36.74 -20.12
C ASP A 252 7.05 35.58 -20.64
N VAL A 253 8.34 35.90 -20.86
CA VAL A 253 9.40 34.94 -21.18
C VAL A 253 10.29 34.74 -19.95
N PRO A 254 10.86 33.55 -19.74
CA PRO A 254 11.79 33.35 -18.63
C PRO A 254 13.01 34.26 -18.78
N LEU A 255 13.50 34.82 -17.66
CA LEU A 255 14.68 35.68 -17.66
C LEU A 255 15.87 35.02 -18.34
N LYS A 256 16.74 35.80 -18.99
CA LYS A 256 17.96 35.30 -19.61
C LYS A 256 18.78 34.49 -18.60
N ASN A 257 19.29 33.35 -19.03
CA ASN A 257 20.00 32.34 -18.23
C ASN A 257 19.16 31.63 -17.15
N ALA A 258 17.84 31.86 -17.07
CA ALA A 258 16.99 31.07 -16.20
C ALA A 258 17.00 29.59 -16.65
N PRO A 259 17.19 28.63 -15.73
CA PRO A 259 17.16 27.22 -16.07
C PRO A 259 15.74 26.77 -16.38
N ILE A 260 15.62 26.00 -17.46
CA ILE A 260 14.39 25.36 -17.89
C ILE A 260 14.61 23.86 -17.84
N THR A 261 13.88 23.20 -16.95
CA THR A 261 14.04 21.77 -16.69
C THR A 261 12.72 21.06 -16.89
N ILE A 262 12.69 20.04 -17.75
CA ILE A 262 11.55 19.12 -17.85
C ILE A 262 11.97 17.79 -17.26
N ASN A 263 11.33 17.39 -16.17
CA ASN A 263 11.55 16.09 -15.54
C ASN A 263 10.53 15.08 -16.07
N PHE A 264 10.99 14.07 -16.79
CA PHE A 264 10.20 12.97 -17.32
C PHE A 264 10.37 11.74 -16.43
N VAL A 265 9.25 11.17 -15.95
CA VAL A 265 9.25 9.96 -15.13
C VAL A 265 8.44 8.88 -15.84
N THR A 266 9.04 7.71 -16.02
CA THR A 266 8.42 6.59 -16.72
C THR A 266 8.44 5.35 -15.84
N PHE A 267 7.26 4.93 -15.40
CA PHE A 267 7.07 3.64 -14.77
C PHE A 267 6.65 2.62 -15.82
N LYS A 268 7.25 1.43 -15.76
CA LYS A 268 6.87 0.29 -16.61
C LYS A 268 6.44 -0.88 -15.74
N ASP A 269 5.46 -1.63 -16.21
CA ASP A 269 5.09 -2.89 -15.60
C ASP A 269 6.12 -4.00 -15.93
N LYS A 270 5.82 -5.23 -15.50
CA LYS A 270 6.68 -6.40 -15.75
C LYS A 270 6.84 -6.76 -17.24
N ASN A 271 5.93 -6.31 -18.09
CA ASN A 271 5.90 -6.58 -19.52
C ASN A 271 6.51 -5.41 -20.32
N GLY A 272 6.96 -4.35 -19.65
CA GLY A 272 7.50 -3.16 -20.29
C GLY A 272 6.44 -2.12 -20.68
N THR A 273 5.17 -2.34 -20.34
CA THR A 273 4.07 -1.42 -20.64
C THR A 273 4.14 -0.22 -19.70
N ILE A 274 3.99 0.99 -20.26
CA ILE A 274 4.03 2.23 -19.48
C ILE A 274 2.78 2.31 -18.60
N LEU A 275 2.99 2.59 -17.32
CA LEU A 275 1.90 2.84 -16.39
C LEU A 275 1.40 4.29 -16.55
N PRO A 276 0.10 4.50 -16.78
CA PRO A 276 -0.45 5.84 -16.93
C PRO A 276 -0.38 6.60 -15.60
N ALA A 277 -0.04 7.89 -15.66
CA ALA A 277 -0.16 8.78 -14.52
C ALA A 277 -0.88 10.08 -14.91
N GLU A 278 -1.57 10.65 -13.93
CA GLU A 278 -2.19 11.96 -13.99
C GLU A 278 -1.51 12.90 -13.00
N VAL A 279 -1.27 14.13 -13.40
CA VAL A 279 -0.73 15.19 -12.54
C VAL A 279 -1.77 16.29 -12.42
N TYR A 280 -2.09 16.67 -11.19
CA TYR A 280 -2.92 17.82 -10.89
C TYR A 280 -2.16 18.78 -9.98
N LEU A 281 -2.24 20.08 -10.28
CA LEU A 281 -1.56 21.12 -9.51
C LEU A 281 -2.61 22.05 -8.92
N TYR A 282 -2.75 22.03 -7.60
CA TYR A 282 -3.46 23.08 -6.87
C TYR A 282 -2.47 24.22 -6.63
N ASN A 283 -2.84 25.44 -7.01
CA ASN A 283 -1.98 26.62 -6.91
C ASN A 283 -2.71 27.72 -6.16
N THR A 284 -2.03 28.34 -5.21
CA THR A 284 -2.52 29.50 -4.46
C THR A 284 -1.38 30.48 -4.15
N ILE A 285 -1.73 31.66 -3.68
CA ILE A 285 -0.78 32.71 -3.29
C ILE A 285 -0.97 33.00 -1.81
N SER A 286 0.12 32.98 -1.05
CA SER A 286 0.06 33.36 0.36
C SER A 286 -0.35 34.82 0.53
N ASN A 287 -1.26 35.08 1.47
CA ASN A 287 -1.59 36.43 1.90
C ASN A 287 -0.65 36.96 3.00
N GLY A 288 0.29 36.15 3.49
CA GLY A 288 1.21 36.48 4.58
C GLY A 288 0.60 36.42 5.97
N MET A 289 -0.65 35.95 6.12
CA MET A 289 -1.39 35.97 7.38
C MET A 289 -1.89 34.59 7.84
N LYS A 290 -2.13 33.65 6.91
CA LYS A 290 -2.72 32.35 7.23
C LYS A 290 -1.85 31.17 6.83
N LYS A 291 -2.10 30.04 7.52
CA LYS A 291 -1.46 28.73 7.28
C LYS A 291 -2.42 27.67 6.75
N GLU A 292 -3.69 28.03 6.65
CA GLU A 292 -4.75 27.14 6.16
C GLU A 292 -5.20 27.65 4.80
N PHE A 293 -5.25 26.73 3.83
CA PHE A 293 -5.67 26.99 2.47
C PHE A 293 -6.76 26.01 2.08
N THR A 294 -7.83 26.51 1.48
CA THR A 294 -9.02 25.73 1.09
C THR A 294 -9.21 25.78 -0.43
N ASP A 295 -10.21 25.06 -0.92
CA ASP A 295 -10.58 25.10 -2.35
C ASP A 295 -10.87 26.52 -2.87
N GLU A 296 -11.31 27.44 -2.00
CA GLU A 296 -11.61 28.84 -2.34
C GLU A 296 -10.34 29.65 -2.64
N ASP A 297 -9.19 29.21 -2.15
CA ASP A 297 -7.91 29.87 -2.37
C ASP A 297 -7.25 29.46 -3.70
N GLU A 298 -7.85 28.50 -4.42
CA GLU A 298 -7.32 28.02 -5.70
C GLU A 298 -7.32 29.14 -6.75
N LEU A 299 -6.19 29.32 -7.42
CA LEU A 299 -6.09 30.13 -8.63
C LEU A 299 -6.83 29.42 -9.77
N SER A 300 -8.09 29.81 -9.97
CA SER A 300 -9.00 29.17 -10.93
C SER A 300 -8.53 29.20 -12.39
N CYS A 301 -7.60 30.10 -12.74
CA CYS A 301 -6.96 30.14 -14.04
C CYS A 301 -6.01 28.96 -14.30
N TYR A 302 -5.56 28.25 -13.26
CA TYR A 302 -4.63 27.12 -13.34
C TYR A 302 -5.28 25.76 -13.09
N GLY A 303 -6.41 25.73 -12.40
CA GLY A 303 -7.11 24.51 -11.99
C GLY A 303 -8.47 24.84 -11.36
N ASN A 304 -9.31 23.84 -11.15
CA ASN A 304 -10.65 24.03 -10.58
C ASN A 304 -11.19 22.78 -9.86
N LYS A 305 -10.29 21.89 -9.43
CA LYS A 305 -10.66 20.66 -8.72
C LYS A 305 -10.47 20.77 -7.22
N GLY A 306 -9.95 21.89 -6.72
CA GLY A 306 -9.58 22.08 -5.33
C GLY A 306 -8.46 21.16 -4.89
N ILE A 307 -8.32 21.03 -3.57
CA ILE A 307 -7.35 20.16 -2.90
C ILE A 307 -7.90 18.74 -2.92
N LEU A 308 -7.27 17.87 -3.72
CA LEU A 308 -7.70 16.48 -3.89
C LEU A 308 -7.55 15.67 -2.61
N ASP A 309 -8.40 14.66 -2.46
CA ASP A 309 -8.29 13.68 -1.38
C ASP A 309 -6.95 12.90 -1.49
N PRO A 310 -6.06 12.94 -0.48
CA PRO A 310 -4.83 12.16 -0.46
C PRO A 310 -5.04 10.65 -0.66
N GLU A 311 -6.21 10.13 -0.29
CA GLU A 311 -6.56 8.72 -0.51
C GLU A 311 -6.83 8.39 -1.98
N GLN A 312 -7.11 9.38 -2.83
CA GLN A 312 -7.39 9.20 -4.26
C GLN A 312 -6.19 9.47 -5.19
N VAL A 313 -4.99 9.66 -4.62
CA VAL A 313 -3.75 9.92 -5.36
C VAL A 313 -2.62 8.98 -4.93
N SER A 314 -1.53 8.91 -5.69
CA SER A 314 -0.38 8.07 -5.36
C SER A 314 0.55 8.71 -4.35
N PHE A 315 0.85 10.00 -4.52
CA PHE A 315 1.63 10.83 -3.58
C PHE A 315 1.45 12.32 -3.88
N ILE A 316 1.89 13.14 -2.94
CA ILE A 316 1.73 14.60 -2.97
C ILE A 316 3.08 15.24 -2.67
N ASN A 317 3.43 16.28 -3.42
CA ASN A 317 4.51 17.19 -3.10
C ASN A 317 3.95 18.58 -2.80
N LEU A 318 4.43 19.22 -1.73
CA LEU A 318 4.15 20.63 -1.46
C LEU A 318 5.38 21.46 -1.79
N TYR A 319 5.19 22.54 -2.54
CA TYR A 319 6.19 23.55 -2.82
C TYR A 319 5.74 24.88 -2.26
N VAL A 320 6.62 25.55 -1.50
CA VAL A 320 6.42 26.92 -1.04
C VAL A 320 7.56 27.75 -1.60
N ASN A 321 7.24 28.75 -2.43
CA ASN A 321 8.22 29.55 -3.16
C ASN A 321 9.23 28.68 -3.95
N GLY A 322 8.74 27.62 -4.59
CA GLY A 322 9.55 26.64 -5.34
C GLY A 322 10.31 25.62 -4.49
N VAL A 323 10.46 25.83 -3.17
CA VAL A 323 11.18 24.90 -2.29
C VAL A 323 10.26 23.75 -1.89
N LEU A 324 10.68 22.52 -2.17
CA LEU A 324 10.00 21.28 -1.74
C LEU A 324 9.94 21.22 -0.21
N GLN A 325 8.73 21.11 0.34
CA GLN A 325 8.51 21.08 1.78
C GLN A 325 8.56 19.65 2.34
N PRO A 326 9.19 19.43 3.51
CA PRO A 326 9.10 18.17 4.24
C PRO A 326 7.66 17.80 4.60
N VAL A 327 7.32 16.51 4.51
CA VAL A 327 5.94 16.01 4.78
C VAL A 327 5.45 16.32 6.19
N ILE A 328 6.36 16.45 7.17
CA ILE A 328 5.98 16.79 8.56
C ILE A 328 5.57 18.27 8.72
N ASN A 329 5.90 19.13 7.74
CA ASN A 329 5.60 20.56 7.81
C ASN A 329 4.18 20.90 7.35
N TYR A 330 3.41 19.92 6.88
CA TYR A 330 2.06 20.17 6.39
C TYR A 330 1.14 18.96 6.54
N LYS A 331 -0.16 19.24 6.56
CA LYS A 331 -1.23 18.24 6.50
C LYS A 331 -2.09 18.56 5.29
N VAL A 332 -2.45 17.52 4.52
CA VAL A 332 -3.41 17.64 3.42
C VAL A 332 -4.60 16.75 3.74
N GLU A 333 -5.79 17.30 3.57
CA GLU A 333 -7.06 16.60 3.56
C GLU A 333 -7.83 17.04 2.32
N LYS A 334 -8.90 16.33 1.97
CA LYS A 334 -9.79 16.78 0.90
C LYS A 334 -10.30 18.19 1.22
N GLY A 335 -10.02 19.14 0.35
CA GLY A 335 -10.44 20.54 0.49
C GLY A 335 -9.59 21.40 1.43
N LEU A 336 -8.51 20.87 2.02
CA LEU A 336 -7.76 21.58 3.06
C LEU A 336 -6.26 21.26 3.06
N LEU A 337 -5.45 22.31 3.06
CA LEU A 337 -4.01 22.29 3.33
C LEU A 337 -3.74 23.09 4.61
N ILE A 338 -3.03 22.49 5.56
CA ILE A 338 -2.58 23.15 6.80
C ILE A 338 -1.05 23.12 6.84
N LEU A 339 -0.42 24.28 6.97
CA LEU A 339 1.01 24.40 7.27
C LEU A 339 1.22 24.29 8.79
N LEU A 340 2.03 23.30 9.19
CA LEU A 340 2.30 22.95 10.58
C LEU A 340 3.54 23.67 11.14
N THR A 341 4.23 24.45 10.31
CA THR A 341 5.36 25.26 10.75
C THR A 341 4.89 26.46 11.58
N SER A 342 5.81 27.06 12.33
CA SER A 342 5.51 28.25 13.14
C SER A 342 5.35 29.50 12.26
N ASP A 343 6.12 29.59 11.18
CA ASP A 343 6.13 30.69 10.24
C ASP A 343 4.97 30.62 9.23
N VAL A 344 4.61 31.80 8.73
CA VAL A 344 3.62 31.96 7.66
C VAL A 344 4.37 32.26 6.36
N PRO A 345 4.03 31.63 5.22
CA PRO A 345 4.69 31.97 3.97
C PRO A 345 4.53 33.46 3.65
N PRO A 346 5.57 34.16 3.17
CA PRO A 346 5.50 35.59 2.89
C PRO A 346 4.35 35.96 1.96
N LYS A 347 3.76 37.14 2.12
CA LYS A 347 2.72 37.64 1.22
C LYS A 347 3.24 37.61 -0.23
N GLY A 348 2.44 37.08 -1.14
CA GLY A 348 2.80 36.92 -2.55
C GLY A 348 3.57 35.64 -2.88
N ALA A 349 4.01 34.87 -1.88
CA ALA A 349 4.74 33.62 -2.12
C ALA A 349 3.80 32.58 -2.80
N PRO A 350 4.22 31.96 -3.91
CA PRO A 350 3.43 30.92 -4.55
C PRO A 350 3.48 29.63 -3.73
N ILE A 351 2.33 28.98 -3.61
CA ILE A 351 2.16 27.70 -2.93
C ILE A 351 1.55 26.73 -3.94
N THR A 352 2.23 25.61 -4.17
CA THR A 352 1.80 24.60 -5.14
C THR A 352 1.74 23.23 -4.48
N LEU A 353 0.58 22.59 -4.53
CA LEU A 353 0.43 21.16 -4.24
C LEU A 353 0.41 20.39 -5.55
N GLU A 354 1.38 19.51 -5.75
CA GLU A 354 1.46 18.58 -6.87
C GLU A 354 0.92 17.22 -6.44
N PHE A 355 -0.22 16.84 -7.03
CA PHE A 355 -0.84 15.54 -6.87
C PHE A 355 -0.47 14.64 -8.05
N ILE A 356 0.16 13.50 -7.78
CA ILE A 356 0.49 12.52 -8.80
C ILE A 356 -0.34 11.25 -8.55
N THR A 357 -1.07 10.82 -9.57
CA THR A 357 -1.92 9.62 -9.54
C THR A 357 -1.45 8.63 -10.58
N LEU A 358 -0.69 7.63 -10.16
CA LEU A 358 -0.23 6.53 -10.99
C LEU A 358 -1.23 5.38 -10.92
N ARG A 359 -1.60 4.82 -12.07
CA ARG A 359 -2.54 3.68 -12.13
C ARG A 359 -1.87 2.44 -12.72
N ASP A 360 -2.31 1.27 -12.25
CA ASP A 360 -2.04 0.02 -12.95
C ASP A 360 -2.96 -0.15 -14.18
N PHE A 361 -2.73 -1.21 -14.96
CA PHE A 361 -3.54 -1.50 -16.14
C PHE A 361 -5.01 -1.87 -15.83
N ASN A 362 -5.35 -2.14 -14.57
CA ASN A 362 -6.73 -2.36 -14.12
C ASN A 362 -7.37 -1.05 -13.62
N GLY A 363 -6.71 0.09 -13.81
CA GLY A 363 -7.13 1.41 -13.36
C GLY A 363 -6.95 1.66 -11.86
N ARG A 364 -6.28 0.75 -11.12
CA ARG A 364 -6.08 0.87 -9.67
C ARG A 364 -4.98 1.87 -9.37
N ILE A 365 -5.20 2.71 -8.38
CA ILE A 365 -4.20 3.67 -7.92
C ILE A 365 -3.07 2.90 -7.24
N LEU A 366 -1.84 3.15 -7.66
CA LEU A 366 -0.65 2.61 -7.03
C LEU A 366 -0.15 3.61 -6.00
N LYS A 367 -0.37 3.33 -4.71
CA LYS A 367 0.16 4.17 -3.64
C LYS A 367 1.69 4.19 -3.67
N ALA A 368 2.25 5.37 -3.45
CA ALA A 368 3.67 5.57 -3.34
C ALA A 368 4.02 6.00 -1.91
N ARG A 369 5.20 5.59 -1.45
CA ARG A 369 5.80 6.11 -0.23
C ARG A 369 6.87 7.12 -0.63
N SER A 370 6.84 8.30 -0.02
CA SER A 370 7.89 9.30 -0.15
C SER A 370 8.74 9.35 1.13
N TYR A 371 10.03 9.62 0.95
CA TYR A 371 10.92 10.00 2.03
C TYR A 371 11.86 11.08 1.51
N THR A 372 12.04 12.16 2.25
CA THR A 372 12.95 13.24 1.87
C THR A 372 14.01 13.38 2.93
N TYR A 373 15.25 13.09 2.56
CA TYR A 373 16.42 13.48 3.34
C TYR A 373 16.61 14.98 3.17
N ASN A 374 16.69 15.71 4.27
CA ASN A 374 16.87 17.16 4.26
C ASN A 374 18.15 17.52 5.02
N ALA A 375 18.97 18.38 4.43
CA ALA A 375 20.19 18.90 5.02
C ALA A 375 20.36 20.37 4.65
N PHE A 376 21.30 21.04 5.31
CA PHE A 376 21.78 22.35 4.88
C PHE A 376 23.13 22.19 4.17
N ALA A 377 23.31 22.93 3.09
CA ALA A 377 24.59 23.04 2.43
C ALA A 377 25.67 23.52 3.42
N ASN A 378 26.77 22.78 3.49
CA ASN A 378 27.85 22.97 4.47
C ASN A 378 29.21 23.24 3.80
N GLU A 379 29.21 23.79 2.59
CA GLU A 379 30.42 24.07 1.78
C GLU A 379 31.25 22.80 1.49
N LYS A 380 30.62 21.63 1.56
CA LYS A 380 31.19 20.36 1.11
C LYS A 380 30.35 19.80 -0.02
N ASN A 381 30.98 18.95 -0.83
CA ASN A 381 30.29 18.18 -1.86
C ASN A 381 29.72 16.86 -1.33
N THR A 382 29.97 16.48 -0.08
CA THR A 382 29.51 15.22 0.50
C THR A 382 28.55 15.43 1.67
N TYR A 383 27.48 14.65 1.69
CA TYR A 383 26.47 14.64 2.74
C TYR A 383 26.26 13.22 3.23
N THR A 384 26.09 13.07 4.54
CA THR A 384 25.94 11.79 5.24
C THR A 384 24.67 11.77 6.08
N ASN A 385 24.42 10.67 6.77
CA ASN A 385 23.30 10.56 7.71
C ASN A 385 23.40 11.53 8.90
N GLU A 386 24.59 12.04 9.20
CA GLU A 386 24.83 13.00 10.28
C GLU A 386 24.36 14.41 9.92
N ASP A 387 24.43 14.77 8.64
CA ASP A 387 24.00 16.09 8.15
C ASP A 387 22.46 16.21 8.04
N GLU A 388 21.73 15.12 8.32
CA GLU A 388 20.27 15.10 8.25
C GLU A 388 19.63 15.96 9.35
N ILE A 389 18.71 16.83 8.93
CA ILE A 389 17.87 17.61 9.83
C ILE A 389 16.85 16.67 10.49
N LYS A 390 17.16 16.25 11.72
CA LYS A 390 16.43 15.18 12.43
C LYS A 390 14.95 15.47 12.70
N ILE A 391 14.55 16.75 12.75
CA ILE A 391 13.14 17.12 12.90
C ILE A 391 12.29 16.73 11.68
N TYR A 392 12.89 16.55 10.50
CA TYR A 392 12.19 16.20 9.26
C TYR A 392 12.25 14.70 8.93
N GLY A 393 13.18 13.97 9.53
CA GLY A 393 13.37 12.54 9.30
C GLY A 393 14.62 12.00 10.01
N ASP A 394 14.65 10.69 10.26
CA ASP A 394 15.68 10.01 11.04
C ASP A 394 16.27 8.78 10.34
N LYS A 395 15.91 8.53 9.08
CA LYS A 395 16.30 7.32 8.33
C LYS A 395 17.61 7.49 7.56
N GLY A 396 18.16 8.71 7.50
CA GLY A 396 19.32 9.04 6.70
C GLY A 396 19.08 8.88 5.19
N ILE A 397 20.17 8.86 4.44
CA ILE A 397 20.15 8.69 2.99
C ILE A 397 19.82 7.23 2.65
N LEU A 398 18.64 7.02 2.06
CA LEU A 398 18.15 5.68 1.73
C LEU A 398 18.95 5.05 0.59
N ASN A 399 18.91 3.71 0.52
CA ASN A 399 19.48 2.98 -0.62
C ASN A 399 18.66 3.25 -1.89
N PRO A 400 19.22 3.90 -2.93
CA PRO A 400 18.48 4.22 -4.15
C PRO A 400 18.03 2.98 -4.91
N LYS A 401 18.69 1.83 -4.71
CA LYS A 401 18.26 0.54 -5.30
C LYS A 401 16.94 0.04 -4.70
N LYS A 402 16.51 0.51 -3.54
CA LYS A 402 15.22 0.15 -2.92
C LYS A 402 14.08 1.12 -3.24
N ALA A 403 14.36 2.31 -3.78
CA ALA A 403 13.34 3.26 -4.23
C ALA A 403 12.93 3.02 -5.69
N SER A 404 11.82 3.60 -6.14
CA SER A 404 11.47 3.61 -7.57
C SER A 404 12.38 4.55 -8.35
N TYR A 405 12.57 5.76 -7.81
CA TYR A 405 13.53 6.76 -8.27
C TYR A 405 13.82 7.75 -7.13
N HIS A 406 14.74 8.68 -7.38
CA HIS A 406 15.05 9.76 -6.45
C HIS A 406 15.42 11.03 -7.22
N ASN A 407 15.13 12.18 -6.60
CA ASN A 407 15.40 13.51 -7.14
C ASN A 407 16.15 14.33 -6.08
N LEU A 408 17.19 15.04 -6.49
CA LEU A 408 17.90 15.99 -5.64
C LEU A 408 17.47 17.41 -5.97
N PHE A 409 17.09 18.17 -4.95
CA PHE A 409 16.81 19.60 -5.04
C PHE A 409 17.85 20.35 -4.20
N ILE A 410 18.41 21.41 -4.78
CA ILE A 410 19.32 22.34 -4.08
C ILE A 410 18.76 23.74 -4.31
N ASN A 411 18.35 24.41 -3.24
CA ASN A 411 17.73 25.74 -3.31
C ASN A 411 16.59 25.82 -4.35
N ALA A 412 15.59 24.94 -4.22
CA ALA A 412 14.47 24.73 -5.17
C ALA A 412 14.84 24.18 -6.57
N ALA A 413 16.10 24.29 -7.00
CA ALA A 413 16.52 23.79 -8.32
C ALA A 413 16.68 22.26 -8.31
N LEU A 414 15.90 21.59 -9.16
CA LEU A 414 16.05 20.16 -9.45
C LEU A 414 17.40 19.91 -10.15
N GLN A 415 18.22 19.04 -9.56
CA GLN A 415 19.56 18.75 -10.05
C GLN A 415 19.55 17.63 -11.09
N PRO A 416 20.33 17.76 -12.18
CA PRO A 416 20.60 16.69 -13.13
C PRO A 416 21.22 15.45 -12.45
N PRO A 417 20.80 14.22 -12.79
CA PRO A 417 21.37 13.00 -12.20
C PRO A 417 22.88 12.83 -12.41
N ARG A 418 23.49 13.48 -13.41
CA ARG A 418 24.94 13.47 -13.60
C ARG A 418 25.69 14.28 -12.54
N ASN A 419 25.04 15.29 -11.94
CA ASN A 419 25.64 16.20 -10.98
C ASN A 419 25.79 15.59 -9.59
N TYR A 420 25.29 14.38 -9.34
CA TYR A 420 25.38 13.78 -8.03
C TYR A 420 25.35 12.26 -8.08
N THR A 421 25.89 11.64 -7.03
CA THR A 421 25.90 10.20 -6.82
C THR A 421 25.26 9.89 -5.48
N VAL A 422 24.39 8.88 -5.43
CA VAL A 422 23.72 8.46 -4.20
C VAL A 422 24.06 7.01 -3.89
N TYR A 423 24.54 6.78 -2.68
CA TYR A 423 24.63 5.47 -2.05
C TYR A 423 23.84 5.49 -0.74
N GLN A 424 23.58 4.31 -0.17
CA GLN A 424 23.01 4.27 1.17
C GLN A 424 23.96 4.97 2.15
N GLY A 425 23.46 5.99 2.84
CA GLY A 425 24.23 6.78 3.80
C GLY A 425 25.11 7.88 3.22
N LEU A 426 25.19 8.06 1.89
CA LEU A 426 26.10 8.99 1.25
C LEU A 426 25.50 9.63 0.00
N LEU A 427 25.54 10.96 -0.06
CA LEU A 427 25.28 11.78 -1.24
C LEU A 427 26.57 12.53 -1.58
N THR A 428 27.01 12.45 -2.82
CA THR A 428 28.18 13.19 -3.33
C THR A 428 27.74 14.05 -4.50
N LEU A 429 28.06 15.34 -4.48
CA LEU A 429 27.93 16.27 -5.59
C LEU A 429 29.17 16.14 -6.48
N ASN A 430 28.93 15.92 -7.77
CA ASN A 430 29.96 15.77 -8.80
C ASN A 430 30.16 17.09 -9.56
N THR A 431 29.95 18.23 -8.89
CA THR A 431 30.07 19.58 -9.45
C THR A 431 31.27 20.29 -8.86
N GLU A 432 31.91 21.16 -9.64
CA GLU A 432 32.97 22.06 -9.14
C GLU A 432 32.37 23.12 -8.21
N ASP A 433 31.26 23.71 -8.64
CA ASP A 433 30.52 24.69 -7.84
C ASP A 433 29.81 24.01 -6.67
N LEU A 434 30.07 24.53 -5.47
CA LEU A 434 29.43 24.09 -4.25
C LEU A 434 28.17 24.91 -3.98
N PRO A 435 27.11 24.29 -3.43
CA PRO A 435 25.93 25.03 -3.01
C PRO A 435 26.26 26.10 -1.98
N LEU A 436 25.60 27.26 -2.09
CA LEU A 436 25.74 28.33 -1.11
C LEU A 436 25.44 27.82 0.30
N LYS A 437 26.29 28.16 1.26
CA LYS A 437 26.15 27.77 2.66
C LYS A 437 24.73 28.03 3.18
N LYS A 438 24.18 27.08 3.94
CA LYS A 438 22.81 27.08 4.48
C LYS A 438 21.68 26.99 3.45
N SER A 439 21.98 26.82 2.15
CA SER A 439 20.94 26.48 1.18
C SER A 439 20.29 25.15 1.52
N PRO A 440 18.96 25.00 1.32
CA PRO A 440 18.29 23.74 1.55
C PRO A 440 18.73 22.70 0.51
N VAL A 441 19.08 21.51 1.00
CA VAL A 441 19.40 20.33 0.20
C VAL A 441 18.37 19.27 0.52
N SER A 442 17.57 18.89 -0.47
CA SER A 442 16.48 17.92 -0.30
C SER A 442 16.65 16.76 -1.29
N LEU A 443 16.95 15.58 -0.78
CA LEU A 443 17.03 14.35 -1.57
C LEU A 443 15.76 13.51 -1.35
N GLN A 444 14.85 13.59 -2.32
CA GLN A 444 13.57 12.91 -2.29
C GLN A 444 13.68 11.51 -2.90
N PHE A 445 13.19 10.50 -2.19
CA PHE A 445 13.01 9.13 -2.66
C PHE A 445 11.52 8.84 -2.80
N ILE A 446 11.13 8.32 -3.96
CA ILE A 446 9.75 7.89 -4.23
C ILE A 446 9.76 6.40 -4.45
N THR A 447 8.89 5.68 -3.74
CA THR A 447 8.79 4.21 -3.80
C THR A 447 7.36 3.81 -4.10
N VAL A 448 7.12 3.46 -5.36
CA VAL A 448 5.90 2.80 -5.83
C VAL A 448 6.12 1.31 -5.70
N SER A 449 5.17 0.65 -5.04
CA SER A 449 5.26 -0.76 -4.74
C SER A 449 3.96 -1.44 -5.13
N SER A 450 4.04 -2.53 -5.89
CA SER A 450 2.88 -3.34 -6.22
C SER A 450 2.92 -4.62 -5.37
N PRO A 451 1.84 -4.98 -4.69
CA PRO A 451 1.79 -6.23 -3.96
C PRO A 451 1.90 -7.39 -4.95
N ARG A 452 3.03 -8.08 -4.91
CA ARG A 452 3.21 -9.35 -5.63
C ARG A 452 2.89 -10.45 -4.63
N PHE A 453 1.63 -10.85 -4.63
CA PHE A 453 1.22 -12.08 -3.95
C PHE A 453 1.85 -13.23 -4.75
N CYS A 454 3.00 -13.75 -4.31
CA CYS A 454 3.66 -14.91 -4.92
C CYS A 454 2.76 -16.14 -4.82
#